data_AF-A0A933FMC2-F1
#
_entry.id   AF-A0A933FMC2-F1
#
_cell.length_a   1.000
_cell.length_b   1.000
_cell.length_c   1.000
_cell.angle_alpha   90.00
_cell.angle_beta   90.00
_cell.angle_gamma   90.00
#
_symmetry.space_group_name_H-M   'P 1'
#
loop_
_entity.id
_entity.type
_entity.pdbx_description
1 polymer ?
#
loop_
_entity_poly.entity_id
_entity_poly.type
_entity_poly.pdbx_seq_one_letter_code
_entity_poly.pdbx_strand_id
1 'polypeptide(L)'
;MTKAYQLFFGSILVILCLSTSPLSLAQERSAEPDYSWLNGRWSGPVPAGDNIQMRLEVSNKNEITGQGEIGRRGKLAAARPTITGSITGNQVTLQMYFSRAQQTTTYLCNYVEGSLQCKTKRGFETTFQKVQ
;
A
#
# COMPACT_ATOMS: atom_id res chain seq x y z
N MET A 1 -2.60 83.16 37.17
CA MET A 1 -2.01 83.30 35.82
C MET A 1 -2.34 82.02 35.05
N THR A 2 -2.91 81.92 33.86
CA THR A 2 -3.57 82.81 32.89
C THR A 2 -4.17 81.89 31.80
N LYS A 3 -5.37 82.19 31.26
CA LYS A 3 -5.93 81.79 29.93
C LYS A 3 -6.29 80.31 29.68
N ALA A 4 -7.56 79.97 29.44
CA ALA A 4 -8.39 80.14 28.22
C ALA A 4 -8.07 79.11 27.11
N TYR A 5 -9.09 78.37 26.64
CA TYR A 5 -9.63 78.40 25.26
C TYR A 5 -10.51 77.16 25.01
N GLN A 6 -11.74 77.42 24.54
CA GLN A 6 -12.61 76.45 23.90
C GLN A 6 -12.07 76.09 22.51
N LEU A 7 -12.39 74.88 22.01
CA LEU A 7 -13.28 74.65 20.86
C LEU A 7 -12.95 73.32 20.11
N PHE A 8 -14.01 72.83 19.45
CA PHE A 8 -14.06 72.02 18.23
C PHE A 8 -14.32 70.50 18.32
N PHE A 9 -15.56 70.20 17.92
CA PHE A 9 -16.08 69.03 17.22
C PHE A 9 -15.07 68.24 16.37
N GLY A 10 -15.23 66.92 16.36
CA GLY A 10 -14.61 66.06 15.36
C GLY A 10 -14.87 64.58 15.64
N SER A 11 -16.08 64.11 15.34
CA SER A 11 -16.37 62.68 15.24
C SER A 11 -15.49 62.06 14.15
N ILE A 12 -14.49 61.28 14.55
CA ILE A 12 -13.80 60.35 13.65
C ILE A 12 -13.86 58.97 14.30
N LEU A 13 -14.82 58.19 13.82
CA LEU A 13 -15.01 56.78 14.05
C LEU A 13 -13.79 56.04 13.47
N VAL A 14 -12.85 55.62 14.32
CA VAL A 14 -11.73 54.77 13.92
C VAL A 14 -12.19 53.32 13.95
N ILE A 15 -12.73 52.84 12.82
CA ILE A 15 -12.91 51.41 12.56
C ILE A 15 -11.53 50.85 12.21
N LEU A 16 -10.79 50.40 13.22
CA LEU A 16 -9.60 49.59 13.05
C LEU A 16 -10.03 48.13 12.95
N CYS A 17 -10.09 47.65 11.71
CA CYS A 17 -10.42 46.27 11.33
C CYS A 17 -9.59 45.27 12.13
N LEU A 18 -10.27 44.39 12.87
CA LEU A 18 -9.69 43.14 13.38
C LEU A 18 -9.20 42.32 12.20
N SER A 19 -7.89 42.26 12.01
CA SER A 19 -7.25 41.34 11.09
C SER A 19 -7.22 39.96 11.74
N THR A 20 -8.33 39.23 11.65
CA THR A 20 -8.34 37.79 11.87
C THR A 20 -7.52 37.16 10.77
N SER A 21 -6.26 36.86 11.06
CA SER A 21 -5.44 36.02 10.20
C SER A 21 -6.18 34.70 10.00
N PRO A 22 -6.49 34.27 8.77
CA PRO A 22 -6.98 32.93 8.56
C PRO A 22 -5.81 31.99 8.91
N LEU A 23 -5.96 31.26 10.01
CA LEU A 23 -5.20 30.04 10.26
C LEU A 23 -5.52 29.09 9.10
N SER A 24 -4.73 29.18 8.03
CA SER A 24 -4.67 28.15 7.01
C SER A 24 -4.18 26.89 7.70
N LEU A 25 -5.11 26.05 8.14
CA LEU A 25 -4.90 24.64 8.36
C LEU A 25 -4.42 24.06 7.03
N ALA A 26 -3.11 24.09 6.81
CA ALA A 26 -2.46 23.14 5.91
C ALA A 26 -2.76 21.77 6.52
N GLN A 27 -3.85 21.16 6.08
CA GLN A 27 -4.19 19.78 6.41
C GLN A 27 -3.02 18.95 5.90
N GLU A 28 -2.17 18.51 6.82
CA GLU A 28 -1.06 17.62 6.57
C GLU A 28 -1.67 16.34 5.97
N ARG A 29 -1.74 16.29 4.64
CA ARG A 29 -2.11 15.08 3.92
C ARG A 29 -1.06 14.06 4.31
N SER A 30 -1.40 13.18 5.25
CA SER A 30 -0.60 11.99 5.55
C SER A 30 -0.21 11.39 4.21
N ALA A 31 1.10 11.30 3.96
CA ALA A 31 1.59 10.68 2.74
C ALA A 31 0.91 9.32 2.61
N GLU A 32 0.28 9.09 1.46
CA GLU A 32 -0.34 7.79 1.20
C GLU A 32 0.77 6.73 1.21
N PRO A 33 0.54 5.56 1.84
CA PRO A 33 1.57 4.53 1.94
C PRO A 33 1.95 4.03 0.54
N ASP A 34 3.24 4.03 0.23
CA ASP A 34 3.78 3.50 -1.02
C ASP A 34 4.11 2.01 -0.87
N TYR A 35 3.35 1.16 -1.58
CA TYR A 35 3.56 -0.28 -1.63
C TYR A 35 4.24 -0.76 -2.93
N SER A 36 4.82 0.16 -3.70
CA SER A 36 5.55 -0.15 -4.94
C SER A 36 6.73 -1.10 -4.73
N TRP A 37 7.23 -1.25 -3.49
CA TRP A 37 8.25 -2.23 -3.13
C TRP A 37 7.82 -3.68 -3.43
N LEU A 38 6.52 -3.97 -3.50
CA LEU A 38 6.01 -5.29 -3.87
C LEU A 38 6.08 -5.55 -5.39
N ASN A 39 6.14 -4.50 -6.21
CA ASN A 39 6.18 -4.62 -7.67
C ASN A 39 7.44 -5.38 -8.11
N GLY A 40 7.25 -6.29 -9.07
CA GLY A 40 8.35 -7.02 -9.71
C GLY A 40 8.19 -8.52 -9.61
N ARG A 41 9.30 -9.23 -9.76
CA ARG A 41 9.32 -10.69 -9.77
C ARG A 41 9.72 -11.26 -8.43
N TRP A 42 9.06 -12.34 -8.06
CA TRP A 42 9.25 -13.07 -6.82
C TRP A 42 9.33 -14.57 -7.10
N SER A 43 10.08 -15.32 -6.29
CA SER A 43 10.18 -16.77 -6.43
C SER A 43 10.29 -17.46 -5.08
N GLY A 44 9.76 -18.68 -5.00
CA GLY A 44 9.84 -19.52 -3.81
C GLY A 44 9.02 -20.81 -3.97
N PRO A 45 9.08 -21.70 -2.98
CA PRO A 45 8.40 -22.98 -3.04
C PRO A 45 6.89 -22.83 -2.79
N VAL A 46 6.09 -23.69 -3.43
CA VAL A 46 4.64 -23.81 -3.21
C VAL A 46 4.28 -25.20 -2.67
N PRO A 47 3.07 -25.43 -2.10
CA PRO A 47 2.70 -26.71 -1.50
C PRO A 47 2.84 -27.94 -2.40
N ALA A 48 2.83 -27.77 -3.72
CA ALA A 48 3.04 -28.85 -4.69
C ALA A 48 4.51 -29.33 -4.76
N GLY A 49 5.44 -28.69 -4.05
CA GLY A 49 6.87 -29.06 -3.98
C GLY A 49 7.75 -28.47 -5.08
N ASP A 50 7.16 -27.73 -6.02
CA ASP A 50 7.89 -26.99 -7.06
C ASP A 50 8.10 -25.51 -6.67
N ASN A 51 9.03 -24.83 -7.34
CA ASN A 51 9.21 -23.39 -7.23
C ASN A 51 8.29 -22.66 -8.21
N ILE A 52 7.61 -21.62 -7.72
CA ILE A 52 6.91 -20.66 -8.55
C ILE A 52 7.81 -19.46 -8.85
N GLN A 53 7.67 -18.89 -10.04
CA GLN A 53 8.04 -17.52 -10.33
C GLN A 53 6.76 -16.71 -10.52
N MET A 54 6.63 -15.59 -9.82
CA MET A 54 5.45 -14.74 -9.90
C MET A 54 5.84 -13.30 -10.18
N ARG A 55 5.06 -12.63 -11.02
CA ARG A 55 5.13 -11.18 -11.21
C ARG A 55 3.95 -10.54 -10.50
N LEU A 56 4.23 -9.60 -9.60
CA LEU A 56 3.23 -8.89 -8.82
C LEU A 56 3.20 -7.41 -9.20
N GLU A 57 2.01 -6.83 -9.13
CA GLU A 57 1.75 -5.42 -9.40
C GLU A 57 0.75 -4.83 -8.39
N VAL A 58 1.21 -3.70 -7.85
CA VAL A 58 0.63 -2.57 -7.13
C VAL A 58 -0.52 -1.81 -7.78
N SER A 59 -1.77 -2.29 -7.80
CA SER A 59 -2.90 -1.50 -8.33
C SER A 59 -3.71 -0.83 -7.21
N ASN A 60 -4.41 0.26 -7.52
CA ASN A 60 -5.37 0.91 -6.60
C ASN A 60 -4.85 1.08 -5.16
N LYS A 61 -3.60 1.54 -5.03
CA LYS A 61 -2.84 1.74 -3.78
C LYS A 61 -2.48 0.46 -3.04
N ASN A 62 -3.43 -0.44 -2.76
CA ASN A 62 -3.19 -1.62 -1.91
C ASN A 62 -3.69 -2.94 -2.51
N GLU A 63 -4.21 -2.96 -3.73
CA GLU A 63 -4.67 -4.16 -4.41
C GLU A 63 -3.53 -4.78 -5.21
N ILE A 64 -3.40 -6.10 -5.12
CA ILE A 64 -2.36 -6.83 -5.84
C ILE A 64 -3.00 -7.57 -7.00
N THR A 65 -2.37 -7.45 -8.17
CA THR A 65 -2.61 -8.35 -9.29
C THR A 65 -1.30 -9.00 -9.70
N GLY A 66 -1.38 -10.17 -10.34
CA GLY A 66 -0.18 -10.86 -10.76
C GLY A 66 -0.44 -12.15 -11.52
N GLN A 67 0.66 -12.72 -12.00
CA GLN A 67 0.68 -14.00 -12.69
C GLN A 67 1.84 -14.84 -12.17
N GLY A 68 1.59 -16.14 -12.00
CA GLY A 68 2.60 -17.11 -11.63
C GLY A 68 2.90 -18.10 -12.76
N GLU A 69 4.08 -18.68 -12.70
CA GLU A 69 4.51 -19.81 -13.51
C GLU A 69 5.25 -20.82 -12.62
N ILE A 70 4.76 -22.05 -12.62
CA ILE A 70 5.43 -23.17 -11.96
C ILE A 70 6.07 -24.02 -13.05
N GLY A 71 7.40 -24.13 -12.98
CA GLY A 71 8.21 -24.94 -13.88
C GLY A 71 7.83 -26.42 -13.84
N ARG A 72 8.12 -27.13 -14.93
CA ARG A 72 7.75 -28.54 -15.12
C ARG A 72 8.69 -29.49 -14.36
N ARG A 73 8.14 -30.46 -13.62
CA ARG A 73 8.78 -31.76 -13.38
C ARG A 73 8.07 -32.84 -14.21
N GLY A 74 8.78 -33.46 -15.17
CA GLY A 74 8.28 -34.63 -15.93
C GLY A 74 7.29 -34.30 -17.05
N LYS A 75 6.24 -35.13 -17.24
CA LYS A 75 5.29 -35.05 -18.38
C LYS A 75 4.08 -34.12 -18.15
N LEU A 76 3.85 -33.60 -16.96
CA LEU A 76 2.71 -32.70 -16.67
C LEU A 76 2.91 -31.32 -17.30
N ALA A 77 1.83 -30.61 -17.61
CA ALA A 77 1.94 -29.27 -18.19
C ALA A 77 2.12 -28.21 -17.09
N ALA A 78 2.95 -27.19 -17.37
CA ALA A 78 3.21 -26.08 -16.45
C ALA A 78 1.91 -25.46 -15.92
N ALA A 79 1.90 -25.14 -14.62
CA ALA A 79 0.78 -24.45 -13.99
C ALA A 79 1.03 -22.94 -14.05
N ARG A 80 -0.01 -22.18 -14.43
CA ARG A 80 0.04 -20.73 -14.57
C ARG A 80 -1.07 -20.09 -13.73
N PRO A 81 -0.91 -19.99 -12.41
CA PRO A 81 -1.95 -19.42 -11.56
C PRO A 81 -2.08 -17.91 -11.77
N THR A 82 -3.32 -17.43 -11.69
CA THR A 82 -3.59 -15.99 -11.53
C THR A 82 -3.44 -15.62 -10.06
N ILE A 83 -2.89 -14.44 -9.78
CA ILE A 83 -2.65 -13.97 -8.42
C ILE A 83 -3.43 -12.68 -8.19
N THR A 84 -4.17 -12.64 -7.10
CA THR A 84 -4.79 -11.43 -6.58
C THR A 84 -4.43 -11.25 -5.11
N GLY A 85 -4.64 -10.07 -4.55
CA GLY A 85 -4.30 -9.86 -3.15
C GLY A 85 -4.58 -8.47 -2.64
N SER A 86 -4.19 -8.25 -1.39
CA SER A 86 -4.26 -6.96 -0.73
C SER A 86 -3.10 -6.75 0.24
N ILE A 87 -2.81 -5.48 0.53
CA ILE A 87 -1.72 -5.06 1.43
C ILE A 87 -2.28 -4.18 2.55
N THR A 88 -1.75 -4.37 3.75
CA THR A 88 -2.00 -3.49 4.91
C THR A 88 -0.74 -3.43 5.76
N GLY A 89 0.00 -2.32 5.67
CA GLY A 89 1.32 -2.22 6.29
C GLY A 89 2.28 -3.27 5.73
N ASN A 90 2.86 -4.09 6.61
CA ASN A 90 3.74 -5.19 6.22
C ASN A 90 2.98 -6.51 5.93
N GLN A 91 1.67 -6.55 6.18
CA GLN A 91 0.87 -7.74 5.90
C GLN A 91 0.41 -7.75 4.46
N VAL A 92 0.61 -8.89 3.80
CA VAL A 92 0.23 -9.12 2.41
C VAL A 92 -0.61 -10.38 2.33
N THR A 93 -1.81 -10.29 1.77
CA THR A 93 -2.62 -11.48 1.46
C THR A 93 -2.52 -11.75 -0.03
N LEU A 94 -2.12 -12.98 -0.40
CA LEU A 94 -2.10 -13.43 -1.80
C LEU A 94 -3.08 -14.58 -1.99
N GLN A 95 -3.85 -14.56 -3.05
CA GLN A 95 -4.71 -15.64 -3.51
C GLN A 95 -4.20 -16.12 -4.87
N MET A 96 -3.73 -17.36 -4.91
CA MET A 96 -3.29 -18.01 -6.14
C MET A 96 -4.38 -18.94 -6.65
N TYR A 97 -4.94 -18.64 -7.81
CA TYR A 97 -5.97 -19.46 -8.45
C TYR A 97 -5.41 -20.32 -9.57
N PHE A 98 -5.54 -21.63 -9.42
CA PHE A 98 -5.10 -22.63 -10.39
C PHE A 98 -6.29 -23.07 -11.25
N SER A 99 -6.47 -22.45 -12.42
CA SER A 99 -7.64 -22.68 -13.29
C SER A 99 -7.89 -24.15 -13.64
N ARG A 100 -6.84 -24.93 -13.93
CA ARG A 100 -6.96 -26.36 -14.26
C ARG A 100 -7.44 -27.22 -13.11
N ALA A 101 -7.01 -26.88 -11.89
CA ALA A 101 -7.42 -27.59 -10.68
C ALA A 101 -8.69 -26.98 -10.04
N GLN A 102 -9.17 -25.84 -10.57
CA GLN A 102 -10.23 -25.02 -10.01
C GLN A 102 -10.04 -24.77 -8.50
N GLN A 103 -8.79 -24.56 -8.10
CA GLN A 103 -8.41 -24.44 -6.69
C GLN A 103 -7.77 -23.09 -6.42
N THR A 104 -8.16 -22.47 -5.31
CA THR A 104 -7.50 -21.27 -4.78
C THR A 104 -6.67 -21.64 -3.56
N THR A 105 -5.44 -21.15 -3.51
CA THR A 105 -4.58 -21.20 -2.33
C THR A 105 -4.37 -19.78 -1.80
N THR A 106 -4.72 -19.55 -0.54
CA THR A 106 -4.50 -18.27 0.13
C THR A 106 -3.22 -18.34 0.96
N TYR A 107 -2.35 -17.35 0.78
CA TYR A 107 -1.16 -17.10 1.56
C TYR A 107 -1.37 -15.82 2.38
N LEU A 108 -1.06 -15.91 3.67
CA LEU A 108 -0.93 -14.78 4.57
C LEU A 108 0.57 -14.55 4.76
N CYS A 109 1.04 -13.39 4.33
CA CYS A 109 2.46 -13.07 4.28
C CYS A 109 2.77 -11.86 5.14
N ASN A 110 3.98 -11.83 5.69
CA ASN A 110 4.59 -10.65 6.25
C ASN A 110 5.81 -10.28 5.41
N TYR A 111 5.91 -9.00 5.04
CA TYR A 111 7.12 -8.46 4.43
C TYR A 111 8.16 -8.20 5.52
N VAL A 112 9.31 -8.85 5.39
CA VAL A 112 10.43 -8.76 6.33
C VAL A 112 11.70 -8.68 5.51
N GLU A 113 12.40 -7.54 5.63
CA GLU A 113 13.74 -7.34 5.06
C GLU A 113 13.91 -7.72 3.57
N GLY A 114 12.91 -7.43 2.73
CA GLY A 114 12.98 -7.73 1.29
C GLY A 114 12.33 -9.05 0.88
N SER A 115 11.81 -9.83 1.84
CA SER A 115 11.21 -11.14 1.59
C SER A 115 9.75 -11.18 2.03
N LEU A 116 8.94 -12.03 1.38
CA LEU A 116 7.58 -12.34 1.84
C LEU A 116 7.59 -13.68 2.57
N GLN A 117 7.50 -13.64 3.89
CA GLN A 117 7.37 -14.84 4.72
C GLN A 117 5.89 -15.19 4.83
N CYS A 118 5.49 -16.32 4.24
CA CYS A 118 4.10 -16.66 3.99
C CYS A 118 3.69 -17.96 4.65
N LYS A 119 2.41 -18.05 5.01
CA LYS A 119 1.75 -19.26 5.48
C LYS A 119 0.41 -19.45 4.81
N THR A 120 0.11 -20.68 4.41
CA THR A 120 -1.24 -21.04 3.92
C THR A 120 -2.16 -21.40 5.08
N LYS A 121 -3.48 -21.37 4.87
CA LYS A 121 -4.46 -21.87 5.86
C LYS A 121 -4.20 -23.32 6.31
N ARG A 122 -3.57 -24.14 5.46
CA ARG A 122 -3.24 -25.54 5.74
C ARG A 122 -1.88 -25.70 6.45
N GLY A 123 -1.23 -24.61 6.81
CA GLY A 123 0.00 -24.63 7.60
C GLY A 123 1.30 -24.75 6.80
N PHE A 124 1.25 -24.84 5.47
CA PHE A 124 2.46 -24.77 4.65
C PHE A 124 3.10 -23.39 4.77
N GLU A 125 4.37 -23.35 5.14
CA GLU A 125 5.18 -22.15 5.30
C GLU A 125 6.17 -22.04 4.13
N THR A 126 6.35 -20.82 3.63
CA THR A 126 7.26 -20.54 2.50
C THR A 126 7.78 -19.12 2.59
N THR A 127 8.90 -18.87 1.94
CA THR A 127 9.41 -17.51 1.75
C THR A 127 9.56 -17.24 0.28
N PHE A 128 8.92 -16.17 -0.21
CA PHE A 128 9.16 -15.67 -1.55
C PHE A 128 10.22 -14.57 -1.53
N GLN A 129 11.24 -14.73 -2.36
CA GLN A 129 12.34 -13.81 -2.53
C GLN A 129 12.16 -13.02 -3.82
N LYS A 130 12.55 -11.74 -3.81
CA LYS A 130 12.54 -10.91 -5.02
C LYS A 130 13.69 -11.33 -5.95
N VAL A 131 13.44 -11.48 -7.25
CA VAL A 131 14.39 -12.10 -8.21
C VAL A 131 14.78 -11.19 -9.39
N GLN A 132 14.74 -9.87 -9.19
CA GLN A 132 14.91 -8.78 -10.18
C GLN A 132 13.63 -8.44 -10.96
#